data_AF-A0A8J2KGU0-F1
#
_entry.id   AF-A0A8J2KGU0-F1
#
_cell.length_a   1.000
_cell.length_b   1.000
_cell.length_c   1.000
_cell.angle_alpha   90.00
_cell.angle_beta   90.00
_cell.angle_gamma   90.00
#
_symmetry.space_group_name_H-M   'P 1'
#
loop_
_entity.id
_entity.type
_entity.pdbx_description
1 polymer ?
#
loop_
_entity_poly.entity_id
_entity_poly.type
_entity_poly.pdbx_seq_one_letter_code
_entity_poly.pdbx_strand_id
1 'polypeptide(L)'
;EQGRAQKIPFLTGVNADEGLLSAFSFYRNPQNMKTFEDNWDERISHACNLTMHNRSQVAKSIKDYYFPPDKTMSYNDKLEGFKSLFGDCFFNFGVHRGADIQRRFSPVYLYFFNIHGLPSVAAGLTNYKDLFHPLMDFGLSFGIMYVKEILLGIPREDVGVCHFDDMMLAFPILTTIRHGHEFYNLSKSFVKFLVDFAADERTSFMGEELKPVPEKGPLMYMDI
;
A
#
# COMPACT_ATOMS: atom_id res chain seq x y z
N GLU A 1 15.26 10.46 -19.57
CA GLU A 1 14.14 10.06 -20.45
C GLU A 1 13.61 11.29 -21.18
N GLN A 2 13.23 11.19 -22.46
CA GLN A 2 12.69 12.32 -23.26
C GLN A 2 11.15 12.35 -23.26
N GLY A 3 10.52 11.69 -22.28
CA GLY A 3 9.07 11.53 -22.03
C GLY A 3 8.13 12.25 -22.99
N ARG A 4 7.74 11.56 -24.08
CA ARG A 4 6.61 11.97 -24.93
C ARG A 4 5.29 11.54 -24.27
N ALA A 5 5.04 12.02 -23.05
CA ALA A 5 3.78 11.79 -22.37
C ALA A 5 2.71 12.74 -22.91
N GLN A 6 1.48 12.26 -23.06
CA GLN A 6 0.33 13.12 -23.32
C GLN A 6 0.10 14.01 -22.09
N LYS A 7 -0.20 15.29 -22.32
CA LYS A 7 -0.46 16.25 -21.25
C LYS A 7 -1.91 16.14 -20.79
N ILE A 8 -2.23 15.06 -20.11
CA ILE A 8 -3.57 14.77 -19.60
C ILE A 8 -3.56 14.77 -18.07
N PRO A 9 -4.69 15.13 -17.44
CA PRO A 9 -4.86 15.02 -16.00
C PRO A 9 -4.62 13.61 -15.48
N PHE A 10 -3.95 13.53 -14.35
CA PHE A 10 -3.46 12.28 -13.78
C PHE A 10 -3.94 12.13 -12.35
N LEU A 11 -4.72 11.08 -12.08
CA LEU A 11 -5.13 10.66 -10.74
C LEU A 11 -4.33 9.43 -10.34
N THR A 12 -3.75 9.46 -9.14
CA THR A 12 -3.11 8.29 -8.52
C THR A 12 -3.28 8.38 -7.00
N GLY A 13 -3.00 7.29 -6.29
CA GLY A 13 -3.02 7.29 -4.84
C GLY A 13 -2.09 6.25 -4.25
N VAL A 14 -2.07 6.21 -2.92
CA VAL A 14 -1.39 5.19 -2.13
C VAL A 14 -2.27 4.82 -0.95
N ASN A 15 -2.12 3.59 -0.47
CA ASN A 15 -2.78 3.11 0.73
C ASN A 15 -1.93 3.44 1.98
N ALA A 16 -2.57 3.51 3.15
CA ALA A 16 -1.87 3.91 4.37
C ALA A 16 -0.71 2.98 4.74
N ASP A 17 -0.83 1.70 4.41
CA ASP A 17 0.09 0.65 4.81
C ASP A 17 0.58 -0.19 3.62
N GLU A 18 0.94 0.46 2.50
CA GLU A 18 1.42 -0.19 1.26
C GLU A 18 2.45 -1.32 1.50
N GLY A 19 3.40 -1.09 2.42
CA GLY A 19 4.46 -2.03 2.71
C GLY A 19 4.03 -3.29 3.45
N LEU A 20 2.79 -3.39 3.94
CA LEU A 20 2.26 -4.62 4.55
C LEU A 20 2.36 -5.81 3.60
N LEU A 21 2.20 -5.58 2.29
CA LEU A 21 2.32 -6.61 1.28
C LEU A 21 3.67 -7.34 1.31
N SER A 22 4.73 -6.66 1.76
CA SER A 22 6.06 -7.25 1.92
C SER A 22 6.38 -7.60 3.37
N ALA A 23 5.90 -6.80 4.32
CA ALA A 23 6.12 -7.00 5.74
C ALA A 23 5.35 -8.20 6.31
N PHE A 24 4.28 -8.70 5.66
CA PHE A 24 3.48 -9.85 6.14
C PHE A 24 4.33 -11.08 6.49
N SER A 25 5.44 -11.28 5.77
CA SER A 25 6.36 -12.40 6.00
C SER A 25 6.98 -12.38 7.40
N PHE A 26 7.10 -11.19 8.02
CA PHE A 26 7.59 -11.02 9.38
C PHE A 26 6.52 -11.35 10.40
N TYR A 27 5.26 -10.94 10.18
CA TYR A 27 4.11 -11.35 10.99
C TYR A 27 3.97 -12.88 11.05
N ARG A 28 4.22 -13.55 9.92
CA ARG A 28 4.17 -15.02 9.82
C ARG A 28 5.33 -15.71 10.55
N ASN A 29 6.54 -15.17 10.43
CA ASN A 29 7.74 -15.77 11.01
C ASN A 29 8.71 -14.67 11.47
N PRO A 30 8.81 -14.41 12.79
CA PRO A 30 9.75 -13.43 13.34
C PRO A 30 11.21 -13.67 12.96
N GLN A 31 11.61 -14.91 12.65
CA GLN A 31 12.96 -15.22 12.21
C GLN A 31 13.31 -14.56 10.87
N ASN A 32 12.33 -14.33 9.99
CA ASN A 32 12.54 -13.64 8.72
C ASN A 32 13.01 -12.20 8.94
N MET A 33 12.46 -11.51 9.95
CA MET A 33 12.89 -10.16 10.31
C MET A 33 14.35 -10.16 10.75
N LYS A 34 14.73 -11.08 11.65
CA LYS A 34 16.11 -11.22 12.10
C LYS A 34 17.06 -11.51 10.94
N THR A 35 16.68 -12.42 10.04
CA THR A 35 17.50 -12.73 8.85
C THR A 35 17.64 -11.53 7.91
N PHE A 36 16.61 -10.67 7.80
CA PHE A 36 16.71 -9.43 7.05
C PHE A 36 17.69 -8.46 7.73
N GLU A 37 17.58 -8.27 9.04
CA GLU A 37 18.47 -7.41 9.84
C GLU A 37 19.93 -7.86 9.77
N ASP A 38 20.17 -9.17 9.86
CA ASP A 38 21.52 -9.78 9.81
C ASP A 38 22.18 -9.58 8.42
N ASN A 39 21.39 -9.37 7.36
CA ASN A 39 21.85 -9.19 5.98
C ASN A 39 21.43 -7.83 5.40
N TRP A 40 21.34 -6.81 6.26
CA TRP A 40 20.72 -5.52 5.95
C TRP A 40 21.20 -4.92 4.61
N ASP A 41 22.50 -4.68 4.45
CA ASP A 41 23.08 -4.01 3.27
C ASP A 41 22.72 -4.73 1.95
N GLU A 42 22.74 -6.05 1.97
CA GLU A 42 22.38 -6.85 0.80
C GLU A 42 20.89 -6.68 0.50
N ARG A 43 20.05 -7.00 1.48
CA ARG A 43 18.58 -7.06 1.37
C ARG A 43 17.97 -5.72 1.02
N ILE A 44 18.40 -4.65 1.68
CA ILE A 44 17.83 -3.32 1.46
C ILE A 44 18.12 -2.80 0.07
N SER A 45 19.29 -3.13 -0.47
CA SER A 45 19.67 -2.64 -1.78
C SER A 45 18.91 -3.35 -2.90
N HIS A 46 18.54 -4.63 -2.68
CA HIS A 46 17.63 -5.32 -3.57
C HIS A 46 16.21 -4.77 -3.44
N ALA A 47 15.72 -4.55 -2.21
CA ALA A 47 14.37 -4.02 -1.98
C ALA A 47 14.20 -2.61 -2.57
N CYS A 48 15.14 -1.70 -2.34
CA CYS A 48 15.02 -0.30 -2.77
C CYS A 48 15.77 0.01 -4.07
N ASN A 49 16.19 -1.02 -4.81
CA ASN A 49 16.92 -0.92 -6.08
C ASN A 49 18.11 0.08 -6.04
N LEU A 50 18.91 0.01 -4.97
CA LEU A 50 20.01 0.95 -4.75
C LEU A 50 21.14 0.71 -5.77
N THR A 51 21.59 1.78 -6.43
CA THR A 51 22.71 1.70 -7.38
C THR A 51 24.02 1.35 -6.68
N MET A 52 24.97 0.74 -7.42
CA MET A 52 26.24 0.24 -6.87
C MET A 52 27.14 1.31 -6.25
N HIS A 53 27.05 2.57 -6.71
CA HIS A 53 27.78 3.67 -6.10
C HIS A 53 27.11 4.09 -4.79
N ASN A 54 27.85 4.06 -3.68
CA ASN A 54 27.43 4.44 -2.32
C ASN A 54 26.37 3.53 -1.66
N ARG A 55 26.19 2.30 -2.15
CA ARG A 55 25.24 1.29 -1.62
C ARG A 55 25.25 1.20 -0.10
N SER A 56 26.41 1.01 0.53
CA SER A 56 26.51 0.87 1.99
C SER A 56 26.20 2.16 2.76
N GLN A 57 26.57 3.33 2.22
CA GLN A 57 26.26 4.61 2.89
C GLN A 57 24.75 4.87 2.87
N VAL A 58 24.11 4.67 1.73
CA VAL A 58 22.65 4.83 1.58
C VAL A 58 21.90 3.78 2.40
N ALA A 59 22.33 2.53 2.36
CA ALA A 59 21.78 1.45 3.18
C ALA A 59 21.82 1.80 4.67
N LYS A 60 22.94 2.36 5.15
CA LYS A 60 23.05 2.83 6.53
C LYS A 60 22.08 3.98 6.83
N SER A 61 21.99 5.00 5.97
CA SER A 61 21.06 6.11 6.17
C SER A 61 19.60 5.67 6.21
N ILE A 62 19.22 4.70 5.36
CA ILE A 62 17.88 4.08 5.43
C ILE A 62 17.70 3.37 6.76
N LYS A 63 18.69 2.58 7.21
CA LYS A 63 18.61 1.89 8.50
C LYS A 63 18.40 2.85 9.65
N ASP A 64 19.23 3.88 9.72
CA ASP A 64 19.20 4.86 10.82
C ASP A 64 17.88 5.66 10.83
N TYR A 65 17.23 5.83 9.68
CA TYR A 65 15.93 6.51 9.58
C TYR A 65 14.77 5.67 10.12
N TYR A 66 14.63 4.41 9.68
CA TYR A 66 13.50 3.55 10.10
C TYR A 66 13.78 2.79 11.41
N PHE A 67 15.05 2.56 11.74
CA PHE A 67 15.51 1.79 12.89
C PHE A 67 16.61 2.56 13.64
N PRO A 68 16.26 3.69 14.27
CA PRO A 68 17.24 4.58 14.90
C PRO A 68 18.07 3.84 15.97
N PRO A 69 19.41 3.92 15.92
CA PRO A 69 20.30 3.11 16.77
C PRO A 69 20.24 3.50 18.25
N ASP A 70 19.75 4.70 18.56
CA ASP A 70 19.57 5.25 19.91
C ASP A 70 18.22 4.88 20.53
N LYS A 71 17.34 4.19 19.79
CA LYS A 71 16.02 3.77 20.27
C LYS A 71 15.95 2.24 20.43
N THR A 72 15.67 1.80 21.65
CA THR A 72 15.23 0.41 21.87
C THR A 72 13.85 0.22 21.25
N MET A 73 13.74 -0.67 20.26
CA MET A 73 12.49 -0.95 19.55
C MET A 73 11.95 -2.31 19.98
N SER A 74 10.66 -2.36 20.31
CA SER A 74 9.93 -3.62 20.44
C SER A 74 9.80 -4.32 19.08
N TYR A 75 9.40 -5.58 19.08
CA TYR A 75 9.11 -6.28 17.83
C TYR A 75 8.02 -5.58 16.99
N ASN A 76 6.98 -5.05 17.65
CA ASN A 76 5.92 -4.32 16.96
C ASN A 76 6.43 -2.99 16.38
N ASP A 77 7.29 -2.25 17.10
CA ASP A 77 7.92 -1.04 16.55
C ASP A 77 8.74 -1.36 15.30
N LYS A 78 9.44 -2.50 15.29
CA LYS A 78 10.21 -2.95 14.12
C LYS A 78 9.31 -3.35 12.97
N LEU A 79 8.20 -4.06 13.23
CA LEU A 79 7.21 -4.39 12.21
C LEU A 79 6.69 -3.13 11.53
N GLU A 80 6.30 -2.13 12.31
CA GLU A 80 5.88 -0.82 11.80
C GLU A 80 6.98 -0.13 10.99
N GLY A 81 8.23 -0.16 11.46
CA GLY A 81 9.37 0.36 10.72
C GLY A 81 9.58 -0.33 9.37
N PHE A 82 9.45 -1.66 9.31
CA PHE A 82 9.55 -2.44 8.07
C PHE A 82 8.39 -2.19 7.13
N LYS A 83 7.17 -2.05 7.66
CA LYS A 83 5.99 -1.68 6.90
C LYS A 83 6.19 -0.32 6.21
N SER A 84 6.61 0.71 6.95
CA SER A 84 6.89 2.03 6.36
C SER A 84 8.03 1.98 5.34
N LEU A 85 9.11 1.28 5.67
CA LEU A 85 10.26 1.10 4.79
C LEU A 85 9.88 0.49 3.42
N PHE A 86 9.14 -0.61 3.44
CA PHE A 86 8.73 -1.27 2.19
C PHE A 86 7.69 -0.46 1.44
N GLY A 87 6.79 0.24 2.14
CA GLY A 87 5.86 1.18 1.53
C GLY A 87 6.61 2.27 0.74
N ASP A 88 7.64 2.85 1.35
CA ASP A 88 8.44 3.90 0.71
C ASP A 88 9.28 3.38 -0.46
N CYS A 89 9.95 2.24 -0.29
CA CYS A 89 10.81 1.69 -1.35
C CYS A 89 10.05 1.18 -2.56
N PHE A 90 8.86 0.58 -2.37
CA PHE A 90 8.11 -0.02 -3.47
C PHE A 90 7.06 0.91 -4.08
N PHE A 91 6.50 1.84 -3.31
CA PHE A 91 5.33 2.61 -3.74
C PHE A 91 5.48 4.11 -3.50
N ASN A 92 5.58 4.57 -2.25
CA ASN A 92 5.40 5.99 -1.92
C ASN A 92 6.47 6.88 -2.56
N PHE A 93 7.75 6.46 -2.58
CA PHE A 93 8.80 7.25 -3.22
C PHE A 93 8.56 7.40 -4.73
N GLY A 94 8.16 6.32 -5.40
CA GLY A 94 7.85 6.31 -6.83
C GLY A 94 6.67 7.20 -7.16
N VAL A 95 5.56 7.06 -6.42
CA VAL A 95 4.36 7.88 -6.59
C VAL A 95 4.66 9.35 -6.31
N HIS A 96 5.32 9.66 -5.20
CA HIS A 96 5.69 11.03 -4.84
C HIS A 96 6.59 11.66 -5.91
N ARG A 97 7.63 10.95 -6.34
CA ARG A 97 8.58 11.47 -7.34
C ARG A 97 7.91 11.64 -8.71
N GLY A 98 7.08 10.67 -9.10
CA GLY A 98 6.30 10.72 -10.33
C GLY A 98 5.35 11.91 -10.35
N ALA A 99 4.60 12.12 -9.27
CA ALA A 99 3.69 13.25 -9.11
C ALA A 99 4.43 14.61 -9.14
N ASP A 100 5.57 14.75 -8.46
CA ASP A 100 6.36 15.99 -8.46
C ASP A 100 6.92 16.36 -9.85
N ILE A 101 7.26 15.35 -10.65
CA ILE A 101 7.70 15.57 -12.03
C ILE A 101 6.49 15.91 -12.90
N GLN A 102 5.41 15.11 -12.81
CA GLN A 102 4.24 15.21 -13.67
C GLN A 102 3.47 16.52 -13.48
N ARG A 103 3.40 17.06 -12.24
CA ARG A 103 2.68 18.32 -11.94
C ARG A 103 3.20 19.54 -12.71
N ARG A 104 4.40 19.45 -13.28
CA ARG A 104 5.02 20.51 -14.12
C ARG A 104 4.46 20.51 -15.55
N PHE A 105 3.77 19.44 -15.94
CA PHE A 105 3.30 19.22 -17.31
C PHE A 105 1.78 19.05 -17.40
N SER A 106 1.13 18.57 -16.34
CA SER A 106 -0.31 18.32 -16.31
C SER A 106 -0.86 18.38 -14.88
N PRO A 107 -2.17 18.66 -14.69
CA PRO A 107 -2.82 18.54 -13.39
C PRO A 107 -2.62 17.12 -12.82
N VAL A 108 -2.14 17.05 -11.58
CA VAL A 108 -1.98 15.81 -10.83
C VAL A 108 -2.92 15.85 -9.64
N TYR A 109 -3.63 14.77 -9.39
CA TYR A 109 -4.54 14.61 -8.28
C TYR A 109 -4.11 13.38 -7.49
N LEU A 110 -4.09 13.51 -6.17
CA LEU A 110 -3.59 12.47 -5.28
C LEU A 110 -4.64 12.13 -4.24
N TYR A 111 -4.84 10.85 -3.98
CA TYR A 111 -5.60 10.38 -2.82
C TYR A 111 -4.73 9.50 -1.91
N PHE A 112 -4.99 9.57 -0.61
CA PHE A 112 -4.40 8.72 0.41
C PHE A 112 -5.52 7.85 0.97
N PHE A 113 -5.44 6.54 0.77
CA PHE A 113 -6.50 5.62 1.15
C PHE A 113 -6.22 5.01 2.51
N ASN A 114 -7.08 5.28 3.48
CA ASN A 114 -6.91 4.92 4.88
C ASN A 114 -8.19 4.36 5.52
N ILE A 115 -8.95 3.58 4.74
CA ILE A 115 -10.17 2.95 5.22
C ILE A 115 -9.89 1.56 5.78
N HIS A 116 -10.08 1.42 7.08
CA HIS A 116 -9.99 0.16 7.79
C HIS A 116 -11.27 -0.69 7.69
N GLY A 117 -11.14 -1.98 7.99
CA GLY A 117 -12.26 -2.94 8.06
C GLY A 117 -12.64 -3.58 6.72
N LEU A 118 -12.11 -3.09 5.61
CA LEU A 118 -12.24 -3.77 4.32
C LEU A 118 -11.54 -5.14 4.34
N PRO A 119 -11.97 -6.10 3.50
CA PRO A 119 -11.17 -7.30 3.25
C PRO A 119 -9.78 -6.90 2.76
N SER A 120 -8.77 -7.19 3.59
CA SER A 120 -7.39 -6.85 3.30
C SER A 120 -6.65 -8.01 2.65
N VAL A 121 -5.83 -7.71 1.64
CA VAL A 121 -4.90 -8.67 1.03
C VAL A 121 -3.90 -9.19 2.09
N ALA A 122 -3.41 -8.30 2.95
CA ALA A 122 -2.46 -8.67 4.00
C ALA A 122 -3.06 -9.69 4.97
N ALA A 123 -4.33 -9.50 5.39
CA ALA A 123 -5.03 -10.43 6.27
C ALA A 123 -5.11 -11.82 5.65
N GLY A 124 -5.40 -11.92 4.34
CA GLY A 124 -5.35 -13.18 3.61
C GLY A 124 -3.96 -13.82 3.65
N LEU A 125 -2.92 -13.05 3.32
CA LEU A 125 -1.53 -13.51 3.24
C LEU A 125 -0.94 -13.99 4.58
N THR A 126 -1.47 -13.56 5.73
CA THR A 126 -1.07 -14.14 7.04
C THR A 126 -1.34 -15.65 7.13
N ASN A 127 -2.29 -16.17 6.36
CA ASN A 127 -2.62 -17.60 6.31
C ASN A 127 -1.72 -18.39 5.34
N TYR A 128 -0.82 -17.74 4.61
CA TYR A 128 0.03 -18.37 3.60
C TYR A 128 0.99 -19.41 4.22
N LYS A 129 0.89 -20.67 3.79
CA LYS A 129 1.60 -21.79 4.43
C LYS A 129 2.91 -22.18 3.76
N ASP A 130 3.13 -21.81 2.50
CA ASP A 130 4.32 -22.21 1.73
C ASP A 130 4.47 -23.75 1.68
N LEU A 131 3.34 -24.43 1.48
CA LEU A 131 3.22 -25.89 1.41
C LEU A 131 2.99 -26.39 -0.02
N PHE A 132 2.43 -25.55 -0.88
CA PHE A 132 2.01 -25.90 -2.23
C PHE A 132 2.62 -24.93 -3.27
N HIS A 133 2.31 -25.15 -4.54
CA HIS A 133 2.65 -24.19 -5.58
C HIS A 133 2.08 -22.79 -5.23
N PRO A 134 2.80 -21.67 -5.46
CA PRO A 134 2.41 -20.36 -4.92
C PRO A 134 0.98 -19.92 -5.19
N LEU A 135 0.46 -20.18 -6.40
CA LEU A 135 -0.94 -19.89 -6.74
C LEU A 135 -1.96 -20.69 -5.93
N MET A 136 -1.64 -21.95 -5.61
CA MET A 136 -2.49 -22.79 -4.77
C MET A 136 -2.47 -22.33 -3.32
N ASP A 137 -1.29 -22.01 -2.78
CA ASP A 137 -1.19 -21.47 -1.42
C ASP A 137 -1.89 -20.12 -1.31
N PHE A 138 -1.78 -19.26 -2.32
CA PHE A 138 -2.52 -18.00 -2.39
C PHE A 138 -4.02 -18.27 -2.31
N GLY A 139 -4.57 -19.13 -3.17
CA GLY A 139 -5.99 -19.50 -3.13
C GLY A 139 -6.42 -20.12 -1.79
N LEU A 140 -5.61 -21.00 -1.22
CA LEU A 140 -5.88 -21.62 0.07
C LEU A 140 -5.88 -20.61 1.22
N SER A 141 -5.00 -19.61 1.17
CA SER A 141 -4.91 -18.55 2.19
C SER A 141 -6.22 -17.77 2.32
N PHE A 142 -6.81 -17.38 1.19
CA PHE A 142 -8.11 -16.71 1.15
C PHE A 142 -9.27 -17.66 1.48
N GLY A 143 -9.19 -18.93 1.08
CA GLY A 143 -10.15 -19.95 1.48
C GLY A 143 -10.21 -20.15 3.00
N ILE A 144 -9.05 -20.25 3.66
CA ILE A 144 -8.95 -20.33 5.13
C ILE A 144 -9.54 -19.09 5.79
N MET A 145 -9.23 -17.91 5.26
CA MET A 145 -9.77 -16.64 5.76
C MET A 145 -11.30 -16.65 5.71
N TYR A 146 -11.90 -17.06 4.57
CA TYR A 146 -13.35 -17.16 4.41
C TYR A 146 -13.99 -18.16 5.38
N VAL A 147 -13.37 -19.33 5.58
CA VAL A 147 -13.86 -20.33 6.55
C VAL A 147 -13.85 -19.78 7.98
N LYS A 148 -12.75 -19.14 8.40
CA LYS A 148 -12.63 -18.55 9.75
C LYS A 148 -13.73 -17.52 10.03
N GLU A 149 -13.98 -16.65 9.07
CA GLU A 149 -14.95 -15.56 9.23
C GLU A 149 -16.40 -16.05 9.11
N ILE A 150 -16.75 -16.69 8.01
CA ILE A 150 -18.15 -17.01 7.68
C ILE A 150 -18.63 -18.24 8.43
N LEU A 151 -17.80 -19.29 8.53
CA LEU A 151 -18.21 -20.55 9.15
C LEU A 151 -17.95 -20.57 10.65
N LEU A 152 -16.83 -19.98 11.10
CA LEU A 152 -16.43 -20.01 12.51
C LEU A 152 -16.72 -18.71 13.28
N GLY A 153 -17.14 -17.64 12.59
CA GLY A 153 -17.44 -16.35 13.23
C GLY A 153 -16.22 -15.68 13.86
N ILE A 154 -15.00 -16.07 13.47
CA ILE A 154 -13.76 -15.46 13.97
C ILE A 154 -13.60 -14.12 13.25
N PRO A 155 -13.58 -12.99 13.99
CA PRO A 155 -13.43 -11.68 13.37
C PRO A 155 -12.07 -11.58 12.66
N ARG A 156 -12.04 -10.85 11.54
CA ARG A 156 -10.79 -10.55 10.87
C ARG A 156 -9.94 -9.65 11.76
N GLU A 157 -8.64 -9.94 11.80
CA GLU A 157 -7.67 -9.05 12.42
C GLU A 157 -7.46 -7.85 11.50
N ASP A 158 -7.58 -6.65 12.07
CA ASP A 158 -7.23 -5.42 11.38
C ASP A 158 -5.71 -5.28 11.38
N VAL A 159 -5.11 -5.69 10.27
CA VAL A 159 -3.66 -5.65 10.07
C VAL A 159 -3.20 -4.34 9.41
N GLY A 160 -4.13 -3.43 9.10
CA GLY A 160 -3.89 -2.19 8.37
C GLY A 160 -4.38 -2.20 6.93
N VAL A 161 -4.12 -1.11 6.21
CA VAL A 161 -4.63 -0.84 4.86
C VAL A 161 -3.56 -1.16 3.81
N CYS A 162 -3.50 -2.42 3.41
CA CYS A 162 -2.47 -2.98 2.54
C CYS A 162 -2.60 -2.49 1.09
N HIS A 163 -1.52 -2.63 0.33
CA HIS A 163 -1.56 -2.55 -1.13
C HIS A 163 -2.71 -3.38 -1.72
N PHE A 164 -3.43 -2.82 -2.71
CA PHE A 164 -4.64 -3.32 -3.37
C PHE A 164 -5.97 -3.24 -2.58
N ASP A 165 -5.99 -2.82 -1.32
CA ASP A 165 -7.23 -2.82 -0.53
C ASP A 165 -8.28 -1.81 -1.08
N ASP A 166 -7.85 -0.67 -1.61
CA ASP A 166 -8.69 0.33 -2.31
C ASP A 166 -9.36 -0.23 -3.57
N MET A 167 -8.69 -1.12 -4.31
CA MET A 167 -9.24 -1.77 -5.49
C MET A 167 -10.44 -2.68 -5.17
N MET A 168 -10.58 -3.15 -3.93
CA MET A 168 -11.74 -3.95 -3.50
C MET A 168 -13.05 -3.17 -3.55
N LEU A 169 -12.98 -1.83 -3.50
CA LEU A 169 -14.15 -0.97 -3.64
C LEU A 169 -14.61 -0.83 -5.08
N ALA A 170 -13.72 -1.02 -6.06
CA ALA A 170 -14.03 -0.86 -7.48
C ALA A 170 -14.26 -2.20 -8.20
N PHE A 171 -13.61 -3.27 -7.76
CA PHE A 171 -13.60 -4.56 -8.45
C PHE A 171 -13.90 -5.74 -7.50
N PRO A 172 -14.67 -6.75 -7.95
CA PRO A 172 -15.00 -7.92 -7.15
C PRO A 172 -13.84 -8.94 -7.15
N ILE A 173 -12.70 -8.58 -6.55
CA ILE A 173 -11.49 -9.42 -6.54
C ILE A 173 -11.55 -10.46 -5.41
N LEU A 174 -11.65 -10.01 -4.16
CA LEU A 174 -11.67 -10.90 -2.98
C LEU A 174 -13.07 -11.11 -2.40
N THR A 175 -13.91 -10.07 -2.49
CA THR A 175 -15.31 -10.12 -2.07
C THR A 175 -16.18 -9.40 -3.09
N THR A 176 -17.47 -9.77 -3.14
CA THR A 176 -18.44 -9.01 -3.92
C THR A 176 -19.22 -8.08 -3.00
N ILE A 177 -18.98 -6.77 -3.12
CA ILE A 177 -19.76 -5.74 -2.42
C ILE A 177 -21.08 -5.53 -3.18
N ARG A 178 -22.20 -6.03 -2.62
CA ARG A 178 -23.55 -5.90 -3.20
C ARG A 178 -24.44 -5.00 -2.35
N HIS A 179 -25.61 -4.63 -2.88
CA HIS A 179 -26.61 -3.87 -2.14
C HIS A 179 -26.92 -4.57 -0.81
N GLY A 180 -26.83 -3.84 0.31
CA GLY A 180 -26.97 -4.37 1.67
C GLY A 180 -25.67 -4.76 2.37
N HIS A 181 -24.53 -4.77 1.68
CA HIS A 181 -23.21 -4.92 2.30
C HIS A 181 -22.82 -3.62 3.04
N GLU A 182 -22.10 -3.72 4.17
CA GLU A 182 -21.72 -2.55 4.99
C GLU A 182 -20.92 -1.49 4.20
N PHE A 183 -19.97 -1.92 3.37
CA PHE A 183 -19.19 -1.06 2.47
C PHE A 183 -19.89 -0.70 1.15
N TYR A 184 -21.18 -1.00 0.95
CA TYR A 184 -21.85 -0.74 -0.33
C TYR A 184 -21.85 0.74 -0.72
N ASN A 185 -22.19 1.61 0.23
CA ASN A 185 -22.22 3.06 -0.04
C ASN A 185 -20.80 3.60 -0.28
N LEU A 186 -19.81 3.05 0.44
CA LEU A 186 -18.41 3.40 0.26
C LEU A 186 -17.91 3.00 -1.14
N SER A 187 -18.14 1.75 -1.54
CA SER A 187 -17.81 1.24 -2.88
C SER A 187 -18.49 2.06 -3.97
N LYS A 188 -19.78 2.38 -3.81
CA LYS A 188 -20.52 3.23 -4.75
C LYS A 188 -19.90 4.63 -4.86
N SER A 189 -19.52 5.25 -3.74
CA SER A 189 -18.85 6.55 -3.72
C SER A 189 -17.47 6.49 -4.39
N PHE A 190 -16.69 5.45 -4.15
CA PHE A 190 -15.36 5.29 -4.73
C PHE A 190 -15.41 5.04 -6.24
N VAL A 191 -16.32 4.18 -6.70
CA VAL A 191 -16.56 3.97 -8.14
C VAL A 191 -17.02 5.26 -8.80
N LYS A 192 -17.97 5.98 -8.18
CA LYS A 192 -18.40 7.29 -8.68
C LYS A 192 -17.23 8.27 -8.74
N PHE A 193 -16.38 8.31 -7.73
CA PHE A 193 -15.21 9.16 -7.68
C PHE A 193 -14.27 8.94 -8.87
N LEU A 194 -13.95 7.67 -9.18
CA LEU A 194 -13.10 7.30 -10.33
C LEU A 194 -13.78 7.62 -11.68
N VAL A 195 -15.07 7.34 -11.81
CA VAL A 195 -15.84 7.58 -13.04
C VAL A 195 -16.03 9.07 -13.32
N ASP A 196 -16.34 9.86 -12.30
CA ASP A 196 -16.47 11.32 -12.42
C ASP A 196 -15.14 11.94 -12.84
N PHE A 197 -14.02 11.50 -12.25
CA PHE A 197 -12.68 11.95 -12.67
C PHE A 197 -12.42 11.62 -14.14
N ALA A 198 -12.74 10.40 -14.58
CA ALA A 198 -12.56 9.98 -15.96
C ALA A 198 -13.46 10.73 -16.97
N ALA A 199 -14.60 11.28 -16.51
CA ALA A 199 -15.56 11.97 -17.37
C ALA A 199 -15.27 13.47 -17.53
N ASP A 200 -14.97 14.19 -16.44
CA ASP A 200 -14.84 15.66 -16.46
C ASP A 200 -13.80 16.21 -15.47
N GLU A 201 -12.93 15.35 -14.91
CA GLU A 201 -11.83 15.71 -13.97
C GLU A 201 -12.27 16.35 -12.64
N ARG A 202 -13.53 16.77 -12.54
CA ARG A 202 -14.19 17.29 -11.36
C ARG A 202 -14.86 16.15 -10.63
N THR A 203 -14.31 15.80 -9.48
CA THR A 203 -14.84 14.74 -8.66
C THR A 203 -14.79 15.14 -7.20
N SER A 204 -15.63 14.48 -6.40
CA SER A 204 -15.61 14.59 -4.96
C SER A 204 -15.78 13.21 -4.35
N PHE A 205 -15.21 13.04 -3.17
CA PHE A 205 -15.39 11.85 -2.38
C PHE A 205 -16.05 12.23 -1.06
N MET A 206 -17.21 11.65 -0.76
CA MET A 206 -17.98 11.92 0.46
C MET A 206 -18.22 13.43 0.77
N GLY A 207 -18.29 14.27 -0.27
CA GLY A 207 -18.53 15.71 -0.14
C GLY A 207 -17.26 16.58 -0.13
N GLU A 208 -16.07 15.97 -0.09
CA GLU A 208 -14.80 16.68 -0.25
C GLU A 208 -14.41 16.73 -1.74
N GLU A 209 -14.14 17.94 -2.25
CA GLU A 209 -13.72 18.14 -3.63
C GLU A 209 -12.26 17.77 -3.83
N LEU A 210 -11.99 16.96 -4.86
CA LEU A 210 -10.64 16.59 -5.25
C LEU A 210 -9.95 17.79 -5.91
N LYS A 211 -8.87 18.28 -5.30
CA LYS A 211 -8.09 19.41 -5.80
C LYS A 211 -6.81 18.95 -6.47
N PRO A 212 -6.37 19.62 -7.55
CA PRO A 212 -5.07 19.34 -8.13
C PRO A 212 -3.96 19.76 -7.17
N VAL A 213 -2.87 19.02 -7.22
CA VAL A 213 -1.63 19.34 -6.52
C VAL A 213 -1.09 20.69 -6.99
N PRO A 214 -0.69 21.59 -6.07
CA PRO A 214 -0.07 22.86 -6.44
C PRO A 214 1.20 22.68 -7.26
N GLU A 215 1.48 23.59 -8.20
CA GLU A 215 2.70 23.55 -9.02
C GLU A 215 3.99 23.61 -8.18
N LYS A 216 3.94 24.30 -7.03
CA LYS A 216 5.05 24.46 -6.09
C LYS A 216 4.61 24.16 -4.66
N GLY A 217 5.53 23.69 -3.84
CA GLY A 217 5.27 23.32 -2.44
C GLY A 217 5.00 21.82 -2.28
N PRO A 218 4.49 21.41 -1.10
CA PRO A 218 4.23 20.01 -0.79
C PRO A 218 3.14 19.42 -1.70
N LEU A 219 3.21 18.10 -1.91
CA LEU A 219 2.12 17.36 -2.56
C LEU A 219 0.96 17.24 -1.57
N MET A 220 -0.26 17.52 -2.03
CA MET A 220 -1.47 17.44 -1.22
C MET A 220 -2.27 16.22 -1.66
N TYR A 221 -2.69 15.42 -0.70
CA TYR A 221 -3.53 14.23 -0.90
C TYR A 221 -4.92 14.52 -0.35
N MET A 222 -5.95 14.04 -1.04
CA MET A 222 -7.29 13.91 -0.48
C MET A 222 -7.33 12.63 0.35
N ASP A 223 -7.72 12.72 1.62
CA ASP A 223 -7.84 11.56 2.49
C ASP A 223 -9.13 10.81 2.13
N ILE A 224 -9.03 9.50 1.91
CA ILE A 224 -10.14 8.60 1.56
C ILE A 224 -10.27 7.55 2.65
#